data_AF-A0A9J8BDG0-F1
#
_entry.id   AF-A0A9J8BDG0-F1
#
_cell.length_a   1.000
_cell.length_b   1.000
_cell.length_c   1.000
_cell.angle_alpha   90.00
_cell.angle_beta   90.00
_cell.angle_gamma   90.00
#
_symmetry.space_group_name_H-M   'P 1'
#
loop_
_entity.id
_entity.type
_entity.pdbx_description
1 polymer ?
#
loop_
_entity_poly.entity_id
_entity_poly.type
_entity_poly.pdbx_seq_one_letter_code
_entity_poly.pdbx_strand_id
1 'polypeptide(L)'
;MAAIGRFVKNAWNKEPVITVSCGIGLLGEGDINAHYSSQYASSSSCCMNLRSVCVVFSACALPALSPLTKYTGMMNQAVPYNYPVPVRDDGNMPDVPAHPCDPQGRNLDWLKNL
;
A
#
# COMPACT_ATOMS: atom_id res chain seq x y z
N MET A 1 5.43 -31.08 11.22
CA MET A 1 4.04 -30.57 11.32
C MET A 1 3.40 -30.72 12.71
N ALA A 2 3.57 -31.85 13.41
CA ALA A 2 2.92 -32.09 14.72
C ALA A 2 3.43 -31.21 15.89
N ALA A 3 4.69 -30.81 15.89
CA ALA A 3 5.29 -29.99 16.96
C ALA A 3 4.82 -28.52 16.94
N ILE A 4 4.65 -27.95 15.74
CA ILE A 4 4.19 -26.57 15.54
C ILE A 4 2.74 -26.42 16.02
N GLY A 5 1.86 -27.38 15.71
CA GLY A 5 0.47 -27.36 16.16
C GLY A 5 0.33 -27.42 17.69
N ARG A 6 1.19 -28.17 18.38
CA ARG A 6 1.22 -28.21 19.86
C ARG A 6 1.70 -26.88 20.45
N PHE A 7 2.72 -26.26 19.85
CA PHE A 7 3.22 -24.95 20.29
C PHE A 7 2.17 -23.84 20.10
N VAL A 8 1.52 -23.80 18.94
CA VAL A 8 0.46 -22.81 18.65
C VAL A 8 -0.73 -22.97 19.60
N LYS A 9 -1.15 -24.20 19.89
CA LYS A 9 -2.26 -24.44 20.83
C LYS A 9 -1.89 -24.08 22.27
N ASN A 10 -0.64 -24.28 22.66
CA ASN A 10 -0.12 -23.84 23.96
C ASN A 10 0.00 -22.31 24.05
N ALA A 11 0.43 -21.64 22.97
CA ALA A 11 0.53 -20.19 22.89
C ALA A 11 -0.85 -19.50 22.92
N TRP A 12 -1.86 -20.09 22.26
CA TRP A 12 -3.25 -19.62 22.31
C TRP A 12 -3.85 -19.63 23.71
N ASN A 13 -3.48 -20.61 24.54
CA ASN A 13 -4.02 -20.75 25.89
C ASN A 13 -3.32 -19.86 26.93
N LYS A 14 -2.05 -19.48 26.71
CA LYS A 14 -1.30 -18.61 27.64
C LYS A 14 -1.38 -17.15 27.27
N GLU A 15 -1.22 -16.84 25.98
CA GLU A 15 -1.12 -15.48 25.47
C GLU A 15 -1.94 -15.33 24.18
N PRO A 16 -3.29 -15.34 24.27
CA PRO A 16 -4.16 -15.27 23.11
C PRO A 16 -3.99 -13.95 22.36
N VAL A 17 -3.87 -12.83 23.08
CA VAL A 17 -3.69 -11.50 22.48
C VAL A 17 -2.40 -11.41 21.65
N ILE A 18 -1.32 -12.03 22.13
CA ILE A 18 -0.02 -12.02 21.43
C ILE A 18 -0.08 -12.93 20.20
N THR A 19 -0.68 -14.12 20.35
CA THR A 19 -0.84 -15.06 19.23
C THR A 19 -1.76 -14.50 18.15
N VAL A 20 -2.85 -13.84 18.54
CA VAL A 20 -3.76 -13.13 17.63
C VAL A 20 -3.07 -11.92 16.99
N SER A 21 -2.25 -11.15 17.72
CA SER A 21 -1.51 -10.02 17.12
C SER A 21 -0.48 -10.49 16.08
N CYS A 22 0.21 -11.61 16.33
CA CYS A 22 1.14 -12.21 15.37
C CYS A 22 0.40 -12.84 14.18
N GLY A 23 -0.73 -13.51 14.44
CA GLY A 23 -1.59 -14.08 13.39
C GLY A 23 -2.23 -13.02 12.50
N ILE A 24 -2.78 -11.95 13.08
CA ILE A 24 -3.33 -10.80 12.33
C ILE A 24 -2.21 -10.03 11.64
N GLY A 25 -1.02 -9.91 12.22
CA GLY A 25 0.14 -9.35 11.50
C GLY A 25 0.63 -10.20 10.31
N LEU A 26 0.20 -11.47 10.23
CA LEU A 26 0.51 -12.40 9.14
C LEU A 26 -0.69 -12.68 8.20
N LEU A 27 -1.91 -12.34 8.60
CA LEU A 27 -3.17 -12.61 7.88
C LEU A 27 -4.00 -11.36 7.59
N GLY A 28 -3.73 -10.25 8.29
CA GLY A 28 -4.38 -8.95 8.16
C GLY A 28 -3.83 -8.15 6.99
N GLU A 29 -3.85 -8.78 5.83
CA GLU A 29 -3.45 -8.24 4.53
C GLU A 29 -4.66 -7.63 3.80
N GLY A 30 -5.60 -7.07 4.55
CA GLY A 30 -6.79 -6.39 4.06
C GLY A 30 -7.33 -5.46 5.14
N ASP A 31 -7.36 -4.16 4.85
CA ASP A 31 -8.24 -3.16 5.48
C ASP A 31 -7.82 -2.38 6.74
N ILE A 32 -6.52 -2.20 7.03
CA ILE A 32 -6.12 -1.26 8.12
C ILE A 32 -4.90 -0.39 7.82
N ASN A 33 -4.89 0.24 6.64
CA ASN A 33 -3.95 1.30 6.31
C ASN A 33 -4.13 2.63 7.10
N ALA A 34 -4.97 2.69 8.16
CA ALA A 34 -5.30 3.96 8.80
C ALA A 34 -4.95 4.10 10.30
N HIS A 35 -4.62 3.03 11.03
CA HIS A 35 -4.43 3.12 12.50
C HIS A 35 -3.00 2.84 13.01
N TYR A 36 -2.03 2.60 12.13
CA TYR A 36 -0.67 2.18 12.51
C TYR A 36 0.41 3.24 12.24
N SER A 37 0.06 4.44 11.74
CA SER A 37 1.05 5.51 11.56
C SER A 37 1.45 6.18 12.88
N SER A 38 0.57 6.16 13.91
CA SER A 38 0.80 6.94 15.13
C SER A 38 1.62 6.24 16.23
N GLN A 39 1.87 4.92 16.17
CA GLN A 39 2.59 4.21 17.25
C GLN A 39 4.08 3.97 16.97
N TYR A 40 4.57 4.15 15.72
CA TYR A 40 5.95 3.82 15.32
C TYR A 40 6.86 5.03 15.12
N ALA A 41 6.30 6.25 15.14
CA ALA A 41 7.09 7.48 14.97
C ALA A 41 7.79 7.96 16.26
N SER A 42 7.51 7.37 17.44
CA SER A 42 8.07 7.84 18.72
C SER A 42 8.91 6.81 19.51
N SER A 43 9.11 5.59 19.00
CA SER A 43 9.87 4.55 19.69
C SER A 43 11.10 4.13 18.90
N SER A 44 11.87 5.13 18.48
CA SER A 44 13.27 4.98 18.12
C SER A 44 14.04 4.57 19.37
N SER A 45 14.88 3.54 19.23
CA SER A 45 15.90 3.09 20.18
C SER A 45 15.46 2.08 21.26
N CYS A 46 16.16 0.95 21.20
CA CYS A 46 16.31 -0.11 22.19
C CYS A 46 15.30 -1.27 22.11
N CYS A 47 15.83 -2.43 21.72
CA CYS A 47 15.23 -3.77 21.73
C CYS A 47 14.48 -4.18 20.45
N MET A 48 15.23 -4.33 19.36
CA MET A 48 14.87 -5.16 18.20
C MET A 48 14.56 -6.60 18.64
N ASN A 49 13.30 -6.90 18.96
CA ASN A 49 12.82 -8.24 19.20
C ASN A 49 12.55 -8.98 17.87
N LEU A 50 12.69 -10.31 17.86
CA LEU A 50 12.37 -11.23 16.75
C LEU A 50 10.95 -11.00 16.16
N ARG A 51 10.07 -10.39 16.94
CA ARG A 51 8.69 -10.01 16.62
C ARG A 51 8.58 -8.81 15.66
N SER A 52 9.59 -7.92 15.62
CA SER A 52 9.64 -6.75 14.73
C SER A 52 10.13 -7.11 13.32
N VAL A 53 10.95 -8.16 13.18
CA VAL A 53 11.55 -8.55 11.89
C VAL A 53 10.50 -9.12 10.94
N CYS A 54 9.52 -9.89 11.46
CA CYS A 54 8.44 -10.46 10.65
C CYS A 54 7.50 -9.39 10.08
N VAL A 55 7.17 -8.36 10.87
CA VAL A 55 6.26 -7.28 10.43
C VAL A 55 6.90 -6.43 9.33
N VAL A 56 8.20 -6.14 9.45
CA VAL A 56 8.95 -5.41 8.42
C VAL A 56 9.07 -6.23 7.12
N PHE A 57 9.21 -7.55 7.23
CA PHE A 57 9.30 -8.43 6.06
C PHE A 57 7.97 -8.50 5.29
N SER A 58 6.84 -8.72 5.97
CA SER A 58 5.53 -8.73 5.31
C SER A 58 5.19 -7.36 4.72
N ALA A 59 5.42 -6.27 5.47
CA ALA A 59 5.15 -4.91 5.01
C ALA A 59 5.95 -4.50 3.75
N CYS A 60 7.15 -5.07 3.54
CA CYS A 60 7.94 -4.83 2.33
C CYS A 60 7.59 -5.79 1.18
N ALA A 61 7.14 -7.02 1.49
CA ALA A 61 6.83 -8.03 0.48
C ALA A 61 5.50 -7.74 -0.24
N LEU A 62 4.48 -7.26 0.46
CA LEU A 62 3.15 -7.06 -0.10
C LEU A 62 3.04 -5.94 -1.13
N PRO A 63 3.68 -4.77 -0.91
CA PRO A 63 3.66 -3.73 -1.92
C PRO A 63 4.39 -4.15 -3.21
N ALA A 64 5.38 -5.04 -3.08
CA ALA A 64 6.15 -5.57 -4.21
C ALA A 64 5.39 -6.66 -4.99
N LEU A 65 4.57 -7.47 -4.32
CA LEU A 65 3.82 -8.57 -4.94
C LEU A 65 2.41 -8.18 -5.40
N SER A 66 1.81 -7.15 -4.81
CA SER A 66 0.43 -6.77 -5.13
C SER A 66 0.34 -6.00 -6.46
N PRO A 67 -0.44 -6.47 -7.45
CA PRO A 67 -0.66 -5.72 -8.70
C PRO A 67 -1.43 -4.41 -8.47
N LEU A 68 -2.06 -4.23 -7.30
CA LEU A 68 -2.83 -3.04 -6.95
C LEU A 68 -1.94 -1.83 -6.61
N THR A 69 -0.67 -2.05 -6.26
CA THR A 69 0.25 -0.95 -5.95
C THR A 69 0.57 -0.09 -7.18
N LYS A 70 0.42 -0.64 -8.38
CA LYS A 70 0.51 0.12 -9.63
C LYS A 70 -0.64 1.12 -9.77
N TYR A 71 -1.87 0.71 -9.50
CA TYR A 71 -3.05 1.56 -9.64
C TYR A 71 -3.08 2.70 -8.62
N THR A 72 -2.63 2.48 -7.38
CA THR A 72 -2.48 3.57 -6.39
C THR A 72 -1.47 4.63 -6.83
N GLY A 73 -0.34 4.22 -7.42
CA GLY A 73 0.62 5.16 -8.00
C GLY A 73 0.02 6.00 -9.14
N MET A 74 -0.73 5.35 -10.03
CA MET A 74 -1.40 6.03 -11.14
C MET A 74 -2.51 6.97 -10.68
N MET A 75 -3.26 6.63 -9.63
CA MET A 75 -4.27 7.51 -9.03
C MET A 75 -3.64 8.79 -8.46
N ASN A 76 -2.54 8.67 -7.71
CA ASN A 76 -1.84 9.82 -7.13
C ASN A 76 -1.32 10.79 -8.19
N GLN A 77 -0.95 10.30 -9.38
CA GLN A 77 -0.51 11.14 -10.50
C GLN A 77 -1.67 11.71 -11.34
N ALA A 78 -2.84 11.07 -11.29
CA ALA A 78 -4.00 11.45 -12.07
C ALA A 78 -4.81 12.59 -11.43
N VAL A 79 -4.70 12.80 -10.11
CA VAL A 79 -5.44 13.86 -9.40
C VAL A 79 -4.78 15.22 -9.62
N PRO A 80 -5.45 16.17 -10.30
CA PRO A 80 -4.89 17.49 -10.56
C PRO A 80 -5.11 18.41 -9.37
N TYR A 81 -4.16 18.46 -8.44
CA TYR A 81 -4.21 19.43 -7.34
C TYR A 81 -3.82 20.84 -7.77
N ASN A 82 -3.00 20.96 -8.81
CA ASN A 82 -2.63 22.23 -9.43
C ASN A 82 -3.41 22.41 -10.73
N TYR A 83 -3.81 23.64 -11.02
CA TYR A 83 -4.51 23.95 -12.26
C TYR A 83 -3.54 23.73 -13.45
N PRO A 84 -3.89 22.87 -14.43
CA PRO A 84 -3.01 22.61 -15.55
C PRO A 84 -2.95 23.84 -16.46
N VAL A 85 -1.80 24.52 -16.47
CA VAL A 85 -1.55 25.68 -17.33
C VAL A 85 -1.32 25.17 -18.77
N PRO A 86 -2.12 25.62 -19.76
CA PRO A 86 -1.94 25.22 -21.15
C PRO A 86 -0.55 25.62 -21.67
N VAL A 87 0.09 24.70 -22.38
CA VAL A 87 1.36 24.95 -23.06
C VAL A 87 1.08 25.87 -24.26
N ARG A 88 2.03 26.76 -24.56
CA ARG A 88 1.95 27.60 -25.77
C ARG A 88 2.06 26.71 -27.01
N ASP A 89 1.27 27.02 -28.02
CA ASP A 89 1.26 26.26 -29.26
C ASP A 89 2.36 26.76 -30.21
N ASP A 90 3.34 25.90 -30.50
CA ASP A 90 4.40 26.14 -31.49
C ASP A 90 4.05 25.55 -32.88
N GLY A 91 2.83 25.02 -33.06
CA GLY A 91 2.32 24.45 -34.31
C GLY A 91 2.76 23.01 -34.60
N ASN A 92 3.63 22.42 -33.78
CA ASN A 92 4.09 21.02 -33.88
C ASN A 92 4.04 20.30 -32.52
N MET A 93 2.85 20.11 -31.95
CA MET A 93 2.63 19.35 -30.71
C MET A 93 1.49 18.30 -30.84
N PRO A 94 1.72 17.19 -31.56
CA PRO A 94 0.67 16.19 -31.83
C PRO A 94 0.17 15.43 -30.59
N ASP A 95 0.91 15.50 -29.49
CA ASP A 95 0.65 14.83 -28.21
C ASP A 95 -0.14 15.70 -27.20
N VAL A 96 -0.19 17.02 -27.39
CA VAL A 96 -0.91 17.94 -26.52
C VAL A 96 -2.30 18.20 -27.10
N PRO A 97 -3.39 17.90 -26.36
CA PRO A 97 -4.74 18.17 -26.84
C PRO A 97 -5.02 19.67 -26.89
N ALA A 98 -5.76 20.12 -27.90
CA ALA A 98 -6.21 21.51 -28.02
C ALA A 98 -7.44 21.78 -27.14
N HIS A 99 -8.24 20.74 -26.90
CA HIS A 99 -9.44 20.79 -26.09
C HIS A 99 -9.54 19.57 -25.15
N PRO A 100 -10.13 19.69 -23.94
CA PRO A 100 -10.21 18.59 -22.98
C PRO A 100 -10.96 17.33 -23.46
N CYS A 101 -11.78 17.45 -24.49
CA CYS A 101 -12.55 16.34 -25.06
C CYS A 101 -11.85 15.65 -26.23
N ASP A 102 -10.67 16.12 -26.63
CA ASP A 102 -9.90 15.48 -27.69
C ASP A 102 -9.43 14.10 -27.23
N PRO A 103 -9.34 13.12 -28.15
CA PRO A 103 -8.88 11.77 -27.81
C PRO A 103 -7.38 11.73 -27.44
N GLN A 104 -6.63 12.80 -27.71
CA GLN A 104 -5.22 12.90 -27.40
C GLN A 104 -4.99 13.16 -25.89
N GLY A 105 -4.02 12.46 -25.31
CA GLY A 105 -3.59 12.64 -23.92
C GLY A 105 -3.86 11.42 -23.02
N ARG A 106 -3.70 11.61 -21.71
CA ARG A 106 -3.92 10.55 -20.72
C ARG A 106 -5.41 10.46 -20.35
N ASN A 107 -6.09 9.44 -20.84
CA ASN A 107 -7.46 9.12 -20.44
C ASN A 107 -7.48 8.33 -19.10
N LEU A 108 -8.64 8.37 -18.44
CA LEU A 108 -8.87 7.72 -17.14
C LEU A 108 -9.82 6.52 -17.27
N ASP A 109 -9.92 5.92 -18.46
CA ASP A 109 -10.86 4.82 -18.68
C ASP A 109 -10.45 3.55 -17.91
N TRP A 110 -9.15 3.36 -17.62
CA TRP A 110 -8.71 2.32 -16.70
C TRP A 110 -9.23 2.52 -15.28
N LEU A 111 -9.40 3.77 -14.82
CA LEU A 111 -9.89 4.07 -13.47
C LEU A 111 -11.42 3.95 -13.39
N LYS A 112 -12.13 4.28 -14.48
CA LYS A 112 -13.59 4.12 -14.56
C LYS A 112 -14.03 2.66 -14.62
N ASN A 113 -13.18 1.79 -15.15
CA ASN A 113 -13.44 0.35 -15.32
C ASN A 113 -12.71 -0.52 -14.29
N LEU A 114 -12.05 0.11 -13.29
CA LEU A 114 -11.39 -0.57 -12.17
C LEU A 114 -12.42 -1.14 -11.20
#